data_AF-A0A803PUS3-F1
#
_entry.id   AF-A0A803PUS3-F1
#
_cell.length_a   1.000
_cell.length_b   1.000
_cell.length_c   1.000
_cell.angle_alpha   90.00
_cell.angle_beta   90.00
_cell.angle_gamma   90.00
#
_symmetry.space_group_name_H-M   'P 1'
#
loop_
_entity.id
_entity.type
_entity.pdbx_description
1 polymer ?
#
loop_
_entity_poly.entity_id
_entity_poly.type
_entity_poly.pdbx_seq_one_letter_code
_entity_poly.pdbx_strand_id
1 'polypeptide(L)'
;MLDYALYELELHGQQFTWERCRGTSRWVEVRLDRAFANSIWMSKFYSAKLFNLNFGHSDHWPIFLDLVLQTRGRRNKTSRFKNVWLKEEMCGLIVQDTWILLQGPSINVKVATCRHRLMDWRGEITGSFKARIAATQVAIKKLQDRRDEVSYQ
;
A
#
# COMPACT_ATOMS: atom_id res chain seq x y z
N MET A 1 -31.66 0.43 25.67
CA MET A 1 -30.85 0.37 24.44
C MET A 1 -30.47 1.81 24.15
N LEU A 2 -29.20 2.18 24.33
CA LEU A 2 -28.76 3.57 24.11
C LEU A 2 -28.63 3.78 22.60
N ASP A 3 -29.55 4.56 22.02
CA ASP A 3 -29.46 5.01 20.64
C ASP A 3 -28.37 6.09 20.55
N TYR A 4 -27.12 5.67 20.39
CA TYR A 4 -25.96 6.57 20.27
C TYR A 4 -25.95 7.41 18.96
N ALA A 5 -27.06 7.42 18.20
CA ALA A 5 -27.24 8.13 16.93
C ALA A 5 -26.03 7.95 15.98
N LEU A 6 -25.60 6.70 15.82
CA LEU A 6 -24.49 6.30 14.96
C LEU A 6 -25.03 5.81 13.62
N TYR A 7 -24.48 6.34 12.54
CA TYR A 7 -24.77 5.97 11.17
C TYR A 7 -23.58 5.23 10.58
N GLU A 8 -23.83 4.12 9.87
CA GLU A 8 -22.77 3.41 9.16
C GLU A 8 -22.26 4.27 8.00
N LEU A 9 -20.94 4.40 7.87
CA LEU A 9 -20.32 5.08 6.74
C LEU A 9 -20.41 4.18 5.50
N GLU A 10 -20.77 4.77 4.37
CA GLU A 10 -20.81 4.07 3.09
C GLU A 10 -19.41 3.57 2.71
N LEU A 11 -19.29 2.27 2.44
CA LEU A 11 -18.06 1.63 1.99
C LEU A 11 -18.02 1.63 0.46
N HIS A 12 -17.02 2.31 -0.10
CA HIS A 12 -16.74 2.32 -1.52
C HIS A 12 -15.73 1.23 -1.91
N GLY A 13 -15.90 0.67 -3.11
CA GLY A 13 -15.06 -0.40 -3.62
C GLY A 13 -15.68 -1.78 -3.38
N GLN A 14 -14.87 -2.75 -2.95
CA GLN A 14 -15.38 -4.09 -2.68
C GLN A 14 -16.16 -4.17 -1.37
N GLN A 15 -17.18 -5.03 -1.36
CA GLN A 15 -18.16 -5.07 -0.28
C GLN A 15 -17.71 -5.91 0.92
N PHE A 16 -16.84 -6.89 0.71
CA PHE A 16 -16.37 -7.81 1.75
C PHE A 16 -15.04 -7.34 2.32
N THR A 17 -14.82 -7.50 3.63
CA THR A 17 -13.59 -7.05 4.29
C THR A 17 -12.77 -8.23 4.81
N TRP A 18 -13.28 -9.44 4.59
CA TRP A 18 -12.66 -10.68 4.99
C TRP A 18 -12.98 -11.78 4.00
N GLU A 19 -11.99 -12.61 3.70
CA GLU A 19 -12.16 -13.81 2.87
C GLU A 19 -11.38 -15.01 3.42
N ARG A 20 -11.92 -16.21 3.23
CA ARG A 20 -11.23 -17.46 3.60
C ARG A 20 -11.49 -18.56 2.58
N CYS A 21 -10.51 -19.47 2.47
CA CYS A 21 -10.55 -20.63 1.57
C CYS A 21 -10.78 -20.24 0.11
N ARG A 22 -10.25 -19.08 -0.30
CA ARG A 22 -10.30 -18.59 -1.68
C ARG A 22 -9.80 -19.66 -2.65
N GLY A 23 -10.53 -19.84 -3.76
CA GLY A 23 -10.20 -20.83 -4.78
C GLY A 23 -10.60 -22.28 -4.46
N THR A 24 -11.39 -22.49 -3.41
CA THR A 24 -11.92 -23.82 -3.07
C THR A 24 -13.45 -23.79 -3.04
N SER A 25 -14.08 -24.98 -3.01
CA SER A 25 -15.53 -25.12 -2.79
C SER A 25 -16.02 -24.56 -1.45
N ARG A 26 -15.11 -24.24 -0.52
CA ARG A 26 -15.40 -23.64 0.80
C ARG A 26 -15.10 -22.14 0.85
N TRP A 27 -14.95 -21.47 -0.30
CA TRP A 27 -14.68 -20.04 -0.33
C TRP A 27 -15.84 -19.25 0.28
N VAL A 28 -15.52 -18.44 1.29
CA VAL A 28 -16.46 -17.55 1.98
C VAL A 28 -15.88 -16.14 2.01
N GLU A 29 -16.72 -15.16 1.73
CA GLU A 29 -16.43 -13.73 1.84
C GLU A 29 -17.46 -13.08 2.79
N VAL A 30 -16.99 -12.24 3.72
CA VAL A 30 -17.85 -11.58 4.72
C VAL A 30 -17.41 -10.13 4.92
N ARG A 31 -18.37 -9.25 5.21
CA ARG A 31 -18.10 -7.88 5.67
C ARG A 31 -18.11 -7.84 7.20
N LEU A 32 -16.92 -7.98 7.81
CA LEU A 32 -16.72 -7.96 9.25
C LEU A 32 -16.36 -6.58 9.78
N ASP A 33 -15.61 -5.80 9.00
CA ASP A 33 -15.09 -4.52 9.39
C ASP A 33 -16.04 -3.41 8.90
N ARG A 34 -16.46 -2.53 9.83
CA ARG A 34 -17.43 -1.46 9.57
C ARG A 34 -17.02 -0.20 10.31
N ALA A 35 -17.35 0.96 9.76
CA ALA A 35 -17.12 2.25 10.40
C ALA A 35 -18.46 2.95 10.63
N PHE A 36 -18.62 3.54 11.82
CA PHE A 36 -19.82 4.26 12.22
C PHE A 36 -19.44 5.65 12.71
N ALA A 37 -20.30 6.63 12.45
CA ALA A 37 -20.10 8.01 12.86
C ALA A 37 -21.42 8.64 13.33
N ASN A 38 -21.35 9.56 14.29
CA ASN A 38 -22.50 10.36 14.69
C ASN A 38 -22.65 11.60 13.80
N SER A 39 -23.80 12.28 13.91
CA SER A 39 -24.12 13.48 13.14
C SER A 39 -23.09 14.61 13.31
N ILE A 40 -22.55 14.79 14.53
CA ILE A 40 -21.52 15.80 14.82
C ILE A 40 -20.26 15.51 13.98
N TRP A 41 -19.80 14.27 13.96
CA TRP A 41 -18.64 13.87 13.17
C TRP A 41 -18.90 14.01 11.68
N MET A 42 -20.05 13.54 11.19
CA MET A 42 -20.43 13.65 9.78
C MET A 42 -20.50 15.11 9.32
N SER A 43 -20.98 16.03 10.17
CA SER A 43 -21.01 17.47 9.84
C SER A 43 -19.60 18.05 9.69
N LYS A 44 -18.65 17.61 10.53
CA LYS A 44 -17.26 18.07 10.51
C LYS A 44 -16.48 17.49 9.34
N PHE A 45 -16.76 16.24 8.96
CA PHE A 45 -16.08 15.50 7.91
C PHE A 45 -17.06 15.08 6.80
N TYR A 46 -17.85 16.04 6.31
CA TYR A 46 -18.93 15.77 5.36
C TYR A 46 -18.47 15.16 4.02
N SER A 47 -17.19 15.30 3.68
CA SER A 47 -16.57 14.72 2.49
C SER A 47 -15.82 13.41 2.77
N ALA A 48 -15.92 12.87 3.98
CA ALA A 48 -15.22 11.64 4.32
C ALA A 48 -15.74 10.46 3.49
N LYS A 49 -14.82 9.61 3.06
CA LYS A 49 -15.11 8.42 2.27
C LYS A 49 -14.41 7.21 2.86
N LEU A 50 -15.16 6.14 3.05
CA LEU A 50 -14.62 4.87 3.47
C LEU A 50 -14.34 4.02 2.23
N PHE A 51 -13.14 3.48 2.11
CA PHE A 51 -12.73 2.64 0.99
C PHE A 51 -12.26 1.29 1.47
N ASN A 52 -12.58 0.26 0.70
CA ASN A 52 -11.98 -1.04 0.85
C ASN A 52 -10.76 -1.16 -0.08
N LEU A 53 -9.59 -1.44 0.48
CA LEU A 53 -8.36 -1.65 -0.27
C LEU A 53 -8.16 -3.14 -0.48
N ASN A 54 -8.31 -3.62 -1.73
CA ASN A 54 -7.98 -5.00 -2.07
C ASN A 54 -6.45 -5.16 -2.21
N PHE A 55 -5.76 -5.23 -1.07
CA PHE A 55 -4.33 -5.48 -1.02
C PHE A 55 -3.93 -6.13 0.31
N GLY A 56 -3.30 -7.30 0.24
CA GLY A 56 -2.66 -7.91 1.40
C GLY A 56 -2.43 -9.41 1.26
N HIS A 57 -1.56 -9.93 2.13
CA HIS A 57 -1.43 -11.37 2.40
C HIS A 57 -2.27 -11.79 3.62
N SER A 58 -3.17 -10.92 4.10
CA SER A 58 -4.10 -11.20 5.19
C SER A 58 -5.42 -11.69 4.61
N ASP A 59 -6.12 -12.50 5.39
CA ASP A 59 -7.52 -12.84 5.23
C ASP A 59 -8.45 -11.62 5.44
N HIS A 60 -7.96 -10.51 6.01
CA HIS A 60 -8.65 -9.22 6.05
C HIS A 60 -8.19 -8.27 4.94
N TRP A 61 -9.14 -7.52 4.40
CA TRP A 61 -8.86 -6.41 3.48
C TRP A 61 -8.85 -5.08 4.26
N PRO A 62 -7.78 -4.27 4.12
CA PRO A 62 -7.68 -3.00 4.83
C PRO A 62 -8.80 -2.03 4.45
N ILE A 63 -9.44 -1.44 5.45
CA ILE A 63 -10.35 -0.29 5.27
C ILE A 63 -9.57 1.01 5.41
N PHE A 64 -9.78 1.94 4.48
CA PHE A 64 -9.19 3.26 4.47
C PHE A 64 -10.25 4.34 4.56
N LEU A 65 -10.21 5.13 5.64
CA LEU A 65 -11.06 6.30 5.81
C LEU A 65 -10.32 7.55 5.34
N ASP A 66 -10.71 8.08 4.19
CA ASP A 66 -10.24 9.37 3.70
C ASP A 66 -11.11 10.48 4.28
N LEU A 67 -10.51 11.37 5.07
CA LEU A 67 -11.22 12.47 5.72
C LEU A 67 -11.34 13.72 4.83
N VAL A 68 -10.65 13.75 3.68
CA VAL A 68 -10.60 14.88 2.72
C VAL A 68 -10.39 16.25 3.41
N LEU A 69 -9.73 16.30 4.57
CA LEU A 69 -9.20 17.54 5.11
C LEU A 69 -7.88 17.81 4.41
N GLN A 70 -7.92 18.50 3.27
CA GLN A 70 -6.73 18.93 2.53
C GLN A 70 -5.99 20.04 3.31
N THR A 71 -5.45 19.75 4.50
CA THR A 71 -4.24 20.44 4.92
C THR A 71 -3.09 19.78 4.18
N ARG A 72 -2.73 20.35 3.02
CA ARG A 72 -1.46 20.05 2.35
C ARG A 72 -0.32 20.59 3.22
N GLY A 73 -0.13 20.01 4.40
CA GLY A 73 1.10 20.16 5.15
C GLY A 73 2.23 19.69 4.24
N ARG A 74 3.30 20.48 4.15
CA ARG A 74 4.52 20.08 3.43
C ARG A 74 5.04 18.82 4.11
N ARG A 75 4.66 17.66 3.59
CA ARG A 75 5.12 16.37 4.10
C ARG A 75 6.63 16.38 3.91
N ASN A 76 7.38 16.46 5.02
CA ASN A 76 8.83 16.31 4.99
C ASN A 76 9.12 14.94 4.38
N LYS A 77 9.41 14.91 3.07
CA LYS A 77 9.79 13.71 2.35
C LYS A 77 11.16 13.31 2.87
N THR A 78 11.15 12.55 3.96
CA THR A 78 12.34 11.83 4.38
C THR A 78 12.62 10.78 3.32
N SER A 79 13.78 10.90 2.68
CA SER A 79 14.29 9.91 1.76
C SER A 79 14.71 8.67 2.56
N ARG A 80 13.89 7.61 2.48
CA ARG A 80 14.11 6.32 3.13
C ARG A 80 14.45 5.26 2.11
N PHE A 81 15.33 4.34 2.49
CA PHE A 81 15.55 3.11 1.75
C PHE A 81 14.29 2.24 1.77
N LYS A 82 14.00 1.55 0.66
CA LYS A 82 12.88 0.61 0.58
C LYS A 82 13.42 -0.79 0.33
N ASN A 83 12.98 -1.78 1.12
CA ASN A 83 13.42 -3.17 0.97
C ASN A 83 13.17 -3.74 -0.43
N VAL A 84 12.17 -3.24 -1.16
CA VAL A 84 11.91 -3.65 -2.55
C VAL A 84 13.10 -3.40 -3.48
N TRP A 85 13.95 -2.42 -3.16
CA TRP A 85 15.15 -2.13 -3.96
C TRP A 85 16.16 -3.26 -3.93
N LEU A 86 16.17 -4.07 -2.87
CA LEU A 86 17.04 -5.26 -2.80
C LEU A 86 16.70 -6.31 -3.87
N LYS A 87 15.52 -6.23 -4.49
CA LYS A 87 15.12 -7.10 -5.61
C LYS A 87 15.60 -6.61 -6.96
N GLU A 88 16.15 -5.40 -7.03
CA GLU A 88 16.63 -4.79 -8.26
C GLU A 88 18.15 -4.93 -8.32
N GLU A 89 18.66 -5.51 -9.41
CA GLU A 89 20.08 -5.75 -9.61
C GLU A 89 20.94 -4.49 -9.42
N MET A 90 20.45 -3.37 -9.94
CA MET A 90 21.11 -2.06 -9.81
C MET A 90 21.34 -1.63 -8.35
N CYS A 91 20.48 -2.03 -7.41
CA CYS A 91 20.71 -1.70 -6.00
C CYS A 91 22.00 -2.36 -5.48
N GLY A 92 22.24 -3.62 -5.83
CA GLY A 92 23.45 -4.35 -5.46
C GLY A 92 24.70 -3.73 -6.10
N LEU A 93 24.63 -3.44 -7.39
CA LEU A 93 25.71 -2.81 -8.15
C LEU A 93 26.09 -1.43 -7.57
N ILE A 94 25.11 -0.58 -7.26
CA ILE A 94 25.37 0.74 -6.67
C ILE A 94 26.10 0.62 -5.31
N VAL A 95 25.68 -0.33 -4.48
CA VAL A 95 26.32 -0.58 -3.17
C VAL A 95 27.76 -1.06 -3.37
N GLN A 96 27.96 -2.05 -4.24
CA GLN A 96 29.27 -2.64 -4.53
C GLN A 96 30.23 -1.60 -5.10
N ASP A 97 29.82 -0.88 -6.15
CA ASP A 97 30.62 0.16 -6.80
C ASP A 97 31.03 1.24 -5.81
N THR A 98 30.10 1.68 -4.95
CA THR A 98 30.41 2.69 -3.94
C THR A 98 31.44 2.19 -2.94
N TRP A 99 31.41 0.90 -2.59
CA TRP A 99 32.33 0.31 -1.64
C TRP A 99 33.74 0.16 -2.20
N ILE A 100 33.85 -0.16 -3.49
CA ILE A 100 35.12 -0.33 -4.22
C ILE A 100 35.76 1.02 -4.54
N LEU A 101 34.97 1.99 -5.04
CA LEU A 101 35.47 3.30 -5.46
C LEU A 101 36.03 4.13 -4.29
N LEU A 102 35.48 3.95 -3.09
CA LEU A 102 35.93 4.62 -1.88
C LEU A 102 36.83 3.69 -1.06
N GLN A 103 38.10 3.52 -1.44
CA GLN A 103 39.08 2.83 -0.59
C GLN A 103 39.73 3.78 0.40
N GLY A 104 39.65 3.48 1.71
CA GLY A 104 40.25 4.29 2.79
C GLY A 104 39.32 5.19 3.62
N PRO A 105 38.19 5.75 3.10
CA PRO A 105 37.28 6.55 3.92
C PRO A 105 36.61 5.75 5.04
N SER A 106 36.20 6.47 6.09
CA SER A 106 35.39 5.90 7.15
C SER A 106 34.06 5.36 6.62
N ILE A 107 33.52 4.36 7.31
CA ILE A 107 32.24 3.72 6.95
C ILE A 107 31.11 4.74 6.78
N ASN A 108 31.10 5.81 7.58
CA ASN A 108 30.08 6.85 7.51
C ASN A 108 30.08 7.58 6.16
N VAL A 109 31.26 7.85 5.60
CA VAL A 109 31.41 8.48 4.27
C VAL A 109 30.89 7.57 3.17
N LYS A 110 31.21 6.27 3.26
CA LYS A 110 30.73 5.27 2.29
C LYS A 110 29.21 5.14 2.32
N VAL A 111 28.63 5.05 3.52
CA VAL A 111 27.17 4.95 3.72
C VAL A 111 26.46 6.21 3.21
N ALA A 112 26.99 7.40 3.52
CA ALA A 112 26.41 8.66 3.04
C ALA A 112 26.44 8.77 1.50
N THR A 113 27.55 8.39 0.88
CA THR A 113 27.70 8.40 -0.59
C THR A 113 26.77 7.38 -1.24
N CYS A 114 26.71 6.16 -0.70
CA CYS A 114 25.82 5.11 -1.18
C CYS A 114 24.35 5.55 -1.09
N ARG A 115 23.97 6.17 0.02
CA ARG A 115 22.64 6.75 0.20
C ARG A 115 22.33 7.77 -0.90
N HIS A 116 23.26 8.67 -1.21
CA HIS A 116 23.05 9.69 -2.25
C HIS A 116 22.80 9.04 -3.62
N ARG A 117 23.70 8.14 -4.05
CA ARG A 117 23.57 7.43 -5.33
C ARG A 117 22.28 6.62 -5.43
N LEU A 118 21.88 5.95 -4.34
CA LEU A 118 20.60 5.24 -4.28
C LEU A 118 19.39 6.17 -4.38
N MET A 119 19.49 7.41 -3.88
CA MET A 119 18.41 8.41 -4.00
C MET A 119 18.30 9.00 -5.41
N ASP A 120 19.40 9.10 -6.14
CA ASP A 120 19.39 9.55 -7.53
C ASP A 120 18.77 8.46 -8.41
N TRP A 121 19.27 7.23 -8.30
CA TRP A 121 18.69 6.06 -8.98
C TRP A 121 17.22 5.82 -8.62
N ARG A 122 16.81 6.10 -7.37
CA ARG A 122 15.40 6.06 -6.97
C ARG A 122 14.52 6.89 -7.92
N GLY A 123 14.98 8.07 -8.35
CA GLY A 123 14.22 8.95 -9.23
C GLY A 123 13.83 8.24 -10.53
N GLU A 124 14.80 7.54 -11.11
CA GLU A 124 14.68 6.78 -12.36
C GLU A 124 13.74 5.58 -12.19
N ILE A 125 13.92 4.78 -11.13
CA ILE A 125 13.13 3.55 -10.95
C ILE A 125 11.71 3.78 -10.41
N THR A 126 11.44 4.94 -9.79
CA THR A 126 10.11 5.23 -9.20
C THR A 126 9.00 5.16 -10.26
N GLY A 127 9.27 5.58 -11.50
CA GLY A 127 8.32 5.46 -12.61
C GLY A 127 7.99 4.01 -12.94
N SER A 128 9.03 3.17 -13.07
CA SER A 128 8.91 1.74 -13.31
C SER A 128 8.10 1.04 -12.22
N PHE A 129 8.36 1.33 -10.94
CA PHE A 129 7.56 0.76 -9.85
C PHE A 129 6.09 1.13 -9.93
N LYS A 130 5.75 2.39 -10.23
CA LYS A 130 4.34 2.79 -10.39
C LYS A 130 3.67 2.03 -11.52
N ALA A 131 4.35 1.88 -12.66
CA ALA A 131 3.84 1.13 -13.80
C ALA A 131 3.65 -0.35 -13.46
N ARG A 132 4.63 -0.99 -12.81
CA ARG A 132 4.56 -2.39 -12.35
C ARG A 132 3.44 -2.61 -11.34
N ILE A 133 3.27 -1.71 -10.38
CA ILE A 133 2.17 -1.76 -9.40
C ILE A 133 0.83 -1.65 -10.12
N ALA A 134 0.67 -0.68 -11.03
CA ALA A 134 -0.57 -0.50 -11.78
C ALA A 134 -0.89 -1.73 -12.65
N ALA A 135 0.10 -2.27 -13.37
CA ALA A 135 -0.06 -3.48 -14.18
C ALA A 135 -0.45 -4.68 -13.32
N THR A 136 0.20 -4.86 -12.16
CA THR A 136 -0.11 -5.93 -11.20
C THR A 136 -1.52 -5.77 -10.66
N GLN A 137 -1.96 -4.56 -10.31
CA GLN A 137 -3.31 -4.28 -9.85
C GLN A 137 -4.37 -4.61 -10.92
N VAL A 138 -4.10 -4.28 -12.19
CA VAL A 138 -5.00 -4.65 -13.31
C VAL A 138 -5.07 -6.17 -13.46
N ALA A 139 -3.94 -6.88 -13.37
CA ALA A 139 -3.91 -8.32 -13.46
C ALA A 139 -4.67 -8.98 -12.30
N ILE A 140 -4.43 -8.54 -11.06
CA ILE A 140 -5.16 -9.01 -9.88
C ILE A 140 -6.66 -8.77 -10.06
N LYS A 141 -7.07 -7.59 -10.53
CA LYS A 141 -8.50 -7.28 -10.77
C LYS A 141 -9.15 -8.23 -11.77
N LYS A 142 -8.46 -8.64 -12.83
CA LYS A 142 -8.98 -9.63 -13.80
C LYS A 142 -9.16 -11.02 -13.19
N LEU A 143 -8.35 -11.36 -12.20
CA LEU A 143 -8.39 -12.66 -11.52
C LEU A 143 -9.32 -12.66 -10.30
N GLN A 144 -9.73 -11.49 -9.81
CA GLN A 144 -10.55 -11.36 -8.59
C GLN A 144 -11.92 -12.03 -8.72
N ASP A 145 -12.55 -11.95 -9.89
CA ASP A 145 -13.90 -12.48 -10.12
C ASP A 145 -13.90 -13.96 -10.56
N ARG A 146 -12.72 -14.56 -10.75
CA ARG A 146 -12.60 -15.95 -11.16
C ARG A 146 -12.80 -16.88 -9.97
N ARG A 147 -13.66 -17.88 -10.16
CA ARG A 147 -14.05 -18.88 -9.14
C ARG A 147 -13.57 -20.29 -9.47
N ASP A 148 -12.70 -20.44 -10.47
CA ASP A 148 -12.19 -21.72 -10.94
C ASP A 148 -10.83 -22.06 -10.32
N GLU A 149 -10.58 -23.35 -10.09
CA GLU A 149 -9.36 -23.89 -9.44
C GLU A 149 -8.06 -23.50 -10.18
N VAL A 150 -8.15 -23.20 -11.48
CA VAL A 150 -7.02 -22.86 -12.36
C VAL A 150 -6.47 -21.44 -12.12
N SER A 151 -7.16 -20.62 -11.34
CA SER A 151 -6.77 -19.22 -11.07
C SER A 151 -5.66 -19.05 -10.01
N TYR A 152 -5.12 -20.14 -9.47
CA TYR A 152 -4.26 -20.13 -8.28
C TYR A 152 -2.91 -20.85 -8.43
N GLN A 153 -2.43 -21.06 -9.65
CA GLN A 153 -1.02 -21.43 -9.89
C GLN A 153 -0.12 -20.19 -9.96
#